data_AF-A0AAJ5RTS5-F1
#
_entry.id   AF-A0AAJ5RTS5-F1
#
_cell.length_a   1.000
_cell.length_b   1.000
_cell.length_c   1.000
_cell.angle_alpha   90.00
_cell.angle_beta   90.00
_cell.angle_gamma   90.00
#
_symmetry.space_group_name_H-M   'P 1'
#
loop_
_entity.id
_entity.type
_entity.pdbx_description
1 polymer ?
#
loop_
_entity_poly.entity_id
_entity_poly.type
_entity_poly.pdbx_seq_one_letter_code
_entity_poly.pdbx_strand_id
1 'polypeptide(L)' 'MLVLWSASLVIAIFAFVLAVVMLSWMYMMVSTITSIPATSYFIGATNAWKYTGLTPLILFMLTVVFWFLEKRQE' A
#
# COMPACT_ATOMS: atom_id res chain seq x y z
N MET A 1 -0.43 -7.90 17.96
CA MET A 1 0.45 -7.34 16.92
C MET A 1 0.57 -8.24 15.69
N LEU A 2 0.99 -9.51 15.83
CA LEU A 2 1.28 -10.40 14.68
C LEU A 2 0.12 -10.52 13.68
N VAL A 3 -1.09 -10.87 14.15
CA VAL A 3 -2.26 -11.07 13.27
C VAL A 3 -2.63 -9.80 12.50
N LEU A 4 -2.56 -8.63 13.15
CA LEU A 4 -2.90 -7.35 12.53
C LEU A 4 -1.93 -7.00 11.42
N TRP A 5 -0.62 -7.07 11.69
CA TRP A 5 0.41 -6.82 10.68
C TRP A 5 0.29 -7.78 9.49
N SER A 6 0.16 -9.09 9.74
CA SER A 6 0.09 -10.09 8.68
C SER A 6 -1.19 -9.96 7.85
N ALA A 7 -2.34 -9.73 8.49
CA ALA A 7 -3.60 -9.53 7.79
C ALA A 7 -3.56 -8.23 6.95
N SER A 8 -3.06 -7.14 7.52
CA SER A 8 -2.88 -5.87 6.81
C SER A 8 -1.97 -6.01 5.59
N LEU A 9 -0.88 -6.78 5.71
CA LEU A 9 0.03 -7.05 4.60
C LEU A 9 -0.65 -7.86 3.48
N VAL A 10 -1.40 -8.91 3.85
CA VAL A 10 -2.17 -9.71 2.88
C VAL A 10 -3.20 -8.84 2.15
N ILE A 11 -3.99 -8.05 2.88
CA ILE A 11 -4.99 -7.16 2.31
C ILE A 11 -4.33 -6.12 1.39
N ALA A 12 -3.21 -5.53 1.81
CA ALA A 12 -2.48 -4.55 1.01
C ALA A 12 -2.00 -5.14 -0.33
N ILE A 13 -1.51 -6.38 -0.33
CA ILE A 13 -1.10 -7.09 -1.56
C ILE A 13 -2.30 -7.37 -2.46
N PHE A 14 -3.39 -7.92 -1.92
CA PHE A 14 -4.59 -8.19 -2.73
C PHE A 14 -5.17 -6.92 -3.33
N ALA A 15 -5.29 -5.85 -2.54
CA ALA A 15 -5.76 -4.56 -3.00
C ALA A 15 -4.82 -3.96 -4.07
N PHE A 16 -3.51 -4.12 -3.92
CA PHE A 16 -2.53 -3.66 -4.92
C PHE A 16 -2.69 -4.40 -6.25
N VAL A 17 -2.82 -5.72 -6.22
CA VAL A 17 -3.04 -6.53 -7.43
C VAL A 17 -4.33 -6.12 -8.13
N LEU A 18 -5.43 -5.96 -7.37
CA LEU A 18 -6.70 -5.49 -7.93
C LEU A 18 -6.58 -4.08 -8.51
N ALA A 19 -5.85 -3.18 -7.85
CA ALA A 19 -5.60 -1.83 -8.35
C ALA A 19 -4.90 -1.86 -9.71
N VAL A 20 -3.87 -2.68 -9.86
CA VAL A 20 -3.13 -2.82 -11.12
C VAL A 20 -4.01 -3.43 -12.22
N VAL A 21 -4.75 -4.50 -11.92
CA VAL A 21 -5.61 -5.19 -12.89
C VAL A 21 -6.78 -4.32 -13.35
N MET A 22 -7.42 -3.60 -12.43
CA MET A 22 -8.57 -2.75 -12.72
C MET A 22 -8.16 -1.32 -13.10
N LEU A 23 -6.85 -1.02 -13.11
CA LEU A 23 -6.27 0.31 -13.31
C LEU A 23 -6.94 1.40 -12.43
N SER A 24 -7.35 1.05 -11.21
CA SER A 24 -8.22 1.90 -10.40
C SER A 24 -7.50 2.51 -9.20
N TRP A 25 -7.62 3.82 -9.05
CA TRP A 25 -7.01 4.61 -7.98
C TRP A 25 -7.63 4.27 -6.62
N MET A 26 -8.91 3.89 -6.57
CA MET A 26 -9.58 3.55 -5.31
C MET A 26 -8.95 2.31 -4.66
N TYR A 27 -8.71 1.24 -5.44
CA TYR A 27 -8.04 0.05 -4.91
C TYR A 27 -6.57 0.32 -4.52
N MET A 28 -5.88 1.22 -5.24
CA MET A 28 -4.52 1.63 -4.87
C MET A 28 -4.50 2.40 -3.54
N MET A 29 -5.51 3.24 -3.30
CA MET A 29 -5.68 3.95 -2.03
C MET A 29 -5.95 2.98 -0.88
N VAL A 30 -6.78 1.95 -1.09
CA VAL A 30 -7.02 0.89 -0.11
C VAL A 30 -5.71 0.16 0.24
N SER A 31 -4.90 -0.18 -0.76
CA SER A 31 -3.56 -0.77 -0.53
C SER A 31 -2.66 0.15 0.30
N THR A 32 -2.67 1.45 0.01
CA THR A 32 -1.90 2.46 0.75
C THR A 32 -2.30 2.50 2.22
N ILE A 33 -3.60 2.64 2.52
CA ILE A 33 -4.10 2.75 3.90
C ILE A 33 -3.82 1.47 4.68
N THR A 34 -4.04 0.30 4.06
CA THR A 34 -3.84 -1.00 4.71
C THR A 34 -2.35 -1.32 4.93
N SER A 35 -1.43 -0.70 4.18
CA SER A 35 0.01 -0.82 4.42
C SER A 35 0.50 -0.07 5.68
N ILE A 36 -0.24 0.91 6.20
CA ILE A 36 0.13 1.69 7.39
C ILE A 36 0.31 0.78 8.63
N PRO A 37 -0.69 -0.02 9.05
CA PRO A 37 -0.53 -0.95 10.16
C PRO A 37 0.48 -2.08 9.87
N ALA A 38 0.74 -2.41 8.59
CA ALA A 38 1.77 -3.39 8.25
C ALA A 38 3.19 -2.83 8.49
N THR A 39 3.39 -1.55 8.24
CA THR A 39 4.72 -0.93 8.35
C THR A 39 5.01 -0.41 9.75
N SER A 40 3.97 -0.10 10.54
CA SER A 40 4.12 0.29 11.94
C SER A 40 4.80 -0.78 12.80
N TYR A 41 4.68 -2.06 12.42
CA TYR A 41 5.40 -3.16 13.05
C TYR A 41 6.93 -3.00 12.98
N PHE A 42 7.45 -2.37 11.93
CA PHE A 42 8.89 -2.23 11.67
C PHE A 42 9.45 -0.85 12.05
N ILE A 43 8.66 0.05 12.63
CA ILE A 43 9.10 1.40 13.03
C ILE A 43 10.26 1.37 14.06
N GLY A 44 10.38 0.31 14.85
CA GLY A 44 11.47 0.13 15.82
C GLY A 44 12.67 -0.69 15.31
N ALA A 45 12.68 -1.10 14.04
CA ALA A 45 13.72 -1.95 13.50
C ALA A 45 15.02 -1.16 13.24
N THR A 46 16.15 -1.67 13.73
CA THR A 46 17.49 -1.07 13.56
C THR A 46 18.23 -1.57 12.31
N ASN A 47 17.67 -2.57 11.64
CA ASN A 47 18.22 -3.20 10.44
C ASN A 47 17.51 -2.67 9.17
N ALA A 48 17.78 -3.29 8.02
CA ALA A 48 17.21 -2.87 6.72
C ALA A 48 15.67 -2.81 6.71
N TRP A 49 15.00 -3.48 7.64
CA TRP A 49 13.55 -3.42 7.78
C TRP A 49 13.03 -2.03 8.17
N LYS A 50 13.86 -1.10 8.68
CA LYS A 50 13.41 0.28 8.95
C LYS A 50 12.86 0.96 7.70
N TYR A 51 13.35 0.59 6.51
CA TYR A 51 12.93 1.19 5.24
C TYR A 51 11.52 0.78 4.82
N THR A 52 10.94 -0.28 5.41
CA THR A 52 9.54 -0.63 5.12
C THR A 52 8.56 0.46 5.58
N GLY A 53 8.97 1.34 6.50
CA GLY A 53 8.20 2.54 6.86
C GLY A 53 7.96 3.50 5.68
N LEU A 54 8.73 3.40 4.59
CA LEU A 54 8.55 4.20 3.38
C LEU A 54 7.53 3.61 2.40
N THR A 55 7.14 2.33 2.56
CA THR A 55 6.18 1.66 1.68
C THR A 55 4.85 2.44 1.52
N PRO A 56 4.22 2.98 2.58
CA PRO A 56 2.95 3.70 2.44
C PRO A 56 3.13 5.00 1.66
N LEU A 57 4.30 5.65 1.79
CA LEU A 57 4.62 6.86 1.03
C LEU A 57 4.75 6.56 -0.47
N ILE A 58 5.40 5.44 -0.82
CA ILE A 58 5.55 4.99 -2.22
C ILE A 58 4.18 4.61 -2.80
N LEU A 59 3.36 3.87 -2.05
CA LEU A 59 2.00 3.50 -2.45
C LEU A 59 1.10 4.73 -2.61
N PHE A 60 1.28 5.77 -1.79
CA PHE A 60 0.57 7.04 -1.94
C PHE A 60 0.95 7.75 -3.25
N MET A 61 2.25 7.82 -3.60
CA MET A 61 2.67 8.35 -4.89
C MET A 61 2.07 7.57 -6.06
N LEU A 62 2.04 6.23 -5.96
CA LEU A 62 1.37 5.37 -6.94
C LEU A 62 -0.13 5.62 -7.03
N THR A 63 -0.81 5.87 -5.91
CA THR A 63 -2.24 6.22 -5.89
C THR A 63 -2.51 7.46 -6.73
N VAL A 64 -1.66 8.48 -6.60
CA VAL A 64 -1.76 9.71 -7.42
C VAL A 64 -1.54 9.41 -8.90
N VAL A 65 -0.56 8.57 -9.25
CA VAL A 65 -0.33 8.14 -10.64
C VAL A 65 -1.55 7.42 -11.21
N PHE A 66 -2.11 6.46 -10.46
CA PHE A 66 -3.31 5.73 -10.87
C PHE A 66 -4.52 6.64 -11.02
N TRP A 67 -4.66 7.66 -10.18
CA TRP A 67 -5.71 8.66 -10.33
C TRP A 67 -5.62 9.44 -11.65
N PHE A 68 -4.41 9.79 -12.07
CA PHE A 68 -4.20 10.41 -13.38
C PHE A 68 -4.45 9.45 -14.55
N LEU A 69 -4.11 8.16 -14.39
CA LEU A 69 -4.32 7.15 -15.42
C LEU A 69 -5.80 6.80 -15.60
N GLU A 70 -6.56 6.64 -14.52
CA GLU A 70 -8.00 6.36 -14.57
C GLU A 70 -8.76 7.53 -15.22
N LYS A 71 -8.41 8.77 -14.88
CA LYS A 71 -8.95 9.98 -15.54
C LYS A 71 -8.65 10.09 -17.03
N ARG A 72 -7.67 9.34 -17.55
CA ARG A 72 -7.35 9.32 -18.99
C ARG A 72 -8.12 8.23 -19.75
N GLN A 73 -8.73 7.29 -19.03
CA GLN A 73 -9.53 6.21 -19.59
C GLN A 73 -11.00 6.59 -19.73
N GLU A 74 -11.48 7.55 -18.93
CA GLU A 74 -12.77 8.26 -19.09
C GLU A 74 -12.69 9.37 -20.14
#